data_AF-X1UJE4-F1
#
_entry.id   AF-X1UJE4-F1
#
_cell.length_a   1.000
_cell.length_b   1.000
_cell.length_c   1.000
_cell.angle_alpha   90.00
_cell.angle_beta   90.00
_cell.angle_gamma   90.00
#
_symmetry.space_group_name_H-M   'P 1'
#
loop_
_entity.id
_entity.type
_entity.pdbx_description
1 polymer ?
#
loop_
_entity_poly.entity_id
_entity_poly.type
_entity_poly.pdbx_seq_one_letter_code
_entity_poly.pdbx_strand_id
1 'polypeptide(L)'
;LVNIPHPFDMLRGLRLDGKELEALVEQIDAVEVFNAREPFRKPSAKAQTFAQKYGIPGTVGSDAHTIGEIGNAYIEMPEFNGRDDFLNALVKGKVFGHRTNPLIHFVTAWAKLKSKLKGQ
;
A
#
# COMPACT_ATOMS: atom_id res chain seq x y z
N LEU A 1 -6.32 -12.84 -7.12
CA LEU A 1 -6.00 -12.26 -5.81
C LEU A 1 -6.58 -10.86 -5.75
N VAL A 2 -7.19 -10.48 -4.64
CA VAL A 2 -7.72 -9.15 -4.38
C VAL A 2 -6.98 -8.55 -3.19
N ASN A 3 -6.21 -7.49 -3.44
CA ASN A 3 -5.51 -6.73 -2.40
C ASN A 3 -6.11 -5.34 -2.30
N ILE A 4 -6.44 -4.89 -1.09
CA ILE A 4 -6.94 -3.54 -0.86
C ILE A 4 -5.77 -2.59 -0.58
N PRO A 5 -5.46 -1.64 -1.48
CA PRO A 5 -4.36 -0.70 -1.29
C PRO A 5 -4.73 0.38 -0.27
N HIS A 6 -3.82 0.63 0.67
CA HIS A 6 -3.85 1.65 1.73
C HIS A 6 -5.27 2.15 2.06
N PRO A 7 -6.14 1.28 2.63
CA PRO A 7 -7.60 1.51 2.67
C PRO A 7 -8.00 2.77 3.44
N PHE A 8 -7.20 3.13 4.45
CA PHE A 8 -7.50 4.21 5.38
C PHE A 8 -6.77 5.52 5.08
N ASP A 9 -5.92 5.57 4.05
CA ASP A 9 -5.22 6.81 3.71
C ASP A 9 -6.27 7.89 3.39
N MET A 10 -6.11 9.04 4.06
CA MET A 10 -7.08 10.14 4.01
C MET A 10 -6.85 11.07 2.81
N LEU A 11 -5.64 11.04 2.24
CA LEU A 11 -5.21 11.87 1.12
C LEU A 11 -5.15 11.09 -0.19
N ARG A 12 -4.91 9.78 -0.11
CA ARG A 12 -4.79 8.85 -1.25
C ARG A 12 -5.55 7.57 -0.93
N GLY A 13 -5.91 6.77 -1.93
CA GLY A 13 -6.58 5.48 -1.73
C GLY A 13 -8.10 5.53 -1.61
N LEU A 14 -8.66 4.45 -1.08
CA LEU A 14 -10.10 4.18 -1.09
C LEU A 14 -10.87 4.94 -0.01
N ARG A 15 -10.17 5.41 1.04
CA ARG A 15 -10.75 6.18 2.16
C ARG A 15 -11.90 5.45 2.84
N LEU A 16 -11.84 4.11 2.85
CA LEU A 16 -12.88 3.27 3.41
C LEU A 16 -12.93 3.49 4.91
N ASP A 17 -14.14 3.51 5.46
CA ASP A 17 -14.30 3.38 6.90
C ASP A 17 -14.12 1.92 7.34
N GLY A 18 -14.17 1.68 8.66
CA GLY A 18 -13.98 0.32 9.18
C GLY A 18 -15.10 -0.65 8.79
N LYS A 19 -16.33 -0.16 8.62
CA LYS A 19 -17.52 -0.98 8.32
C LYS A 19 -17.56 -1.36 6.84
N GLU A 20 -17.23 -0.43 5.97
CA GLU A 20 -17.13 -0.68 4.53
C GLU A 20 -16.07 -1.74 4.23
N LEU A 21 -14.90 -1.66 4.89
CA LEU A 21 -13.86 -2.67 4.73
C LEU A 21 -14.25 -4.01 5.37
N GLU A 22 -14.96 -3.99 6.50
CA GLU A 22 -15.47 -5.20 7.16
C GLU A 22 -16.44 -5.99 6.25
N ALA A 23 -17.29 -5.30 5.50
CA ALA A 23 -18.20 -5.93 4.54
C ALA A 23 -17.47 -6.64 3.37
N LEU A 24 -16.19 -6.35 3.16
CA LEU A 24 -15.37 -6.93 2.09
C LEU A 24 -14.43 -8.04 2.58
N VAL A 25 -14.38 -8.33 3.88
CA VAL A 25 -13.39 -9.26 4.48
C VAL A 25 -13.34 -10.62 3.77
N GLU A 26 -14.50 -11.19 3.45
CA GLU A 26 -14.58 -12.51 2.81
C GLU A 26 -14.22 -12.49 1.31
N GLN A 27 -14.07 -11.30 0.72
CA GLN A 27 -13.82 -11.10 -0.71
C GLN A 27 -12.38 -10.67 -1.01
N ILE A 28 -11.57 -10.42 0.03
CA ILE A 28 -10.21 -9.93 -0.11
C ILE A 28 -9.20 -10.98 0.36
N ASP A 29 -8.09 -11.06 -0.36
CA ASP A 29 -6.99 -11.97 -0.04
C ASP A 29 -5.91 -11.32 0.82
N ALA A 30 -5.78 -10.00 0.72
CA ALA A 30 -4.78 -9.22 1.44
C ALA A 30 -5.19 -7.75 1.60
N VAL A 31 -4.52 -7.06 2.51
CA VAL A 31 -4.68 -5.62 2.71
C VAL A 31 -3.32 -4.95 2.83
N GLU A 32 -3.13 -3.81 2.19
CA GLU A 32 -1.89 -3.05 2.31
C GLU A 32 -1.84 -2.34 3.65
N VAL A 33 -0.91 -2.76 4.49
CA VAL A 33 -0.72 -2.26 5.86
C VAL A 33 0.35 -1.18 5.96
N PHE A 34 1.13 -0.99 4.90
CA PHE A 34 2.13 0.07 4.81
C PHE A 34 2.35 0.49 3.36
N ASN A 35 2.18 1.78 3.09
CA ASN A 35 2.53 2.38 1.81
C ASN A 35 3.61 3.46 2.03
N ALA A 36 4.68 3.43 1.24
CA ALA A 36 5.79 4.38 1.40
C ALA A 36 5.37 5.83 1.16
N ARG A 37 4.36 6.08 0.33
CA ARG A 37 3.85 7.42 0.03
C ARG A 37 2.79 7.89 1.02
N GLU A 38 2.35 7.04 1.94
CA GLU A 38 1.43 7.47 2.99
C GLU A 38 2.15 8.41 3.99
N PRO A 39 1.72 9.68 4.11
CA PRO A 39 2.46 10.67 4.88
C PRO A 39 2.28 10.50 6.39
N PHE A 40 1.16 9.91 6.81
CA PHE A 40 0.84 9.71 8.22
C PHE A 40 1.07 8.26 8.62
N ARG A 41 1.34 8.00 9.91
CA ARG A 41 1.49 6.62 10.43
C ARG A 41 0.17 5.98 10.81
N LYS A 42 -0.83 6.81 11.14
CA LYS A 42 -2.12 6.40 11.70
C LYS A 42 -2.93 5.50 10.76
N PRO A 43 -3.02 5.78 9.45
CA PRO A 43 -3.81 4.93 8.56
C PRO A 43 -3.18 3.54 8.35
N SER A 44 -1.86 3.46 8.13
CA SER A 44 -1.09 2.20 8.11
C SER A 44 -1.30 1.40 9.40
N ALA A 45 -1.23 2.04 10.57
CA ALA A 45 -1.47 1.37 11.85
C ALA A 45 -2.90 0.82 11.94
N LYS A 46 -3.90 1.58 11.46
CA LYS A 46 -5.29 1.13 11.40
C LYS A 46 -5.46 -0.06 10.44
N ALA A 47 -4.79 -0.05 9.28
CA ALA A 47 -4.77 -1.16 8.34
C ALA A 47 -4.15 -2.41 8.95
N GLN A 48 -3.04 -2.26 9.68
CA GLN A 48 -2.41 -3.36 10.39
C GLN A 48 -3.30 -3.96 11.48
N THR A 49 -3.95 -3.13 12.30
CA THR A 49 -4.92 -3.61 13.31
C THR A 49 -6.10 -4.33 12.65
N PHE A 50 -6.59 -3.83 11.52
CA PHE A 50 -7.66 -4.48 10.76
C PHE A 50 -7.21 -5.85 10.23
N ALA A 51 -6.04 -5.93 9.59
CA ALA A 51 -5.46 -7.18 9.09
C ALA A 51 -5.35 -8.24 10.19
N GLN A 52 -4.83 -7.84 11.36
CA GLN A 52 -4.70 -8.72 12.52
C GLN A 52 -6.06 -9.19 13.06
N LYS A 53 -7.06 -8.29 13.12
CA LYS A 53 -8.40 -8.61 13.62
C LYS A 53 -9.08 -9.72 12.81
N TYR A 54 -8.91 -9.71 11.48
CA TYR A 54 -9.58 -10.66 10.58
C TYR A 54 -8.65 -11.76 10.05
N GLY A 55 -7.40 -11.82 10.49
CA GLY A 55 -6.43 -12.82 10.03
C GLY A 55 -6.05 -12.67 8.55
N ILE A 56 -6.15 -11.46 8.00
CA ILE A 56 -5.89 -11.19 6.58
C ILE A 56 -4.39 -10.90 6.39
N PRO A 57 -3.70 -11.52 5.42
CA PRO A 57 -2.33 -11.20 5.09
C PRO A 57 -2.10 -9.70 4.79
N GLY A 58 -1.04 -9.14 5.35
CA GLY A 58 -0.64 -7.75 5.12
C GLY A 58 0.33 -7.61 3.96
N THR A 59 0.06 -6.70 3.02
CA THR A 59 1.00 -6.29 1.97
C THR A 59 1.65 -4.95 2.30
N VAL A 60 2.76 -4.64 1.63
CA VAL A 60 3.38 -3.31 1.66
C VAL A 60 3.75 -2.89 0.25
N GLY A 61 3.74 -1.58 -0.01
CA GLY A 61 3.99 -1.05 -1.36
C GLY A 61 4.76 0.26 -1.35
N SER A 62 5.70 0.39 -2.29
CA SER A 62 6.39 1.67 -2.54
C SER A 62 5.47 2.70 -3.20
N ASP A 63 4.51 2.23 -4.00
CA ASP A 63 3.68 3.05 -4.90
C ASP A 63 4.54 4.05 -5.71
N ALA A 64 5.67 3.55 -6.24
CA ALA A 64 6.66 4.39 -6.88
C ALA A 64 6.10 5.11 -8.12
N HIS A 65 6.20 6.44 -8.15
CA HIS A 65 5.85 7.28 -9.31
C HIS A 65 7.11 7.84 -10.00
N THR A 66 8.29 7.63 -9.41
CA THR A 66 9.60 8.03 -9.90
C THR A 66 10.61 6.91 -9.64
N ILE A 67 11.72 6.90 -10.38
CA ILE A 67 12.77 5.88 -10.25
C ILE A 67 13.32 5.81 -8.82
N GLY A 68 13.50 6.96 -8.17
CA GLY A 68 14.01 7.03 -6.79
C GLY A 68 13.03 6.57 -5.71
N GLU A 69 11.78 6.22 -6.06
CA GLU A 69 10.81 5.64 -5.14
C GLU A 69 10.75 4.12 -5.22
N ILE A 70 11.34 3.51 -6.26
CA ILE A 70 11.36 2.06 -6.43
C ILE A 70 12.11 1.44 -5.25
N GLY A 71 11.48 0.47 -4.58
CA GLY A 71 12.08 -0.21 -3.44
C GLY A 71 11.98 0.55 -2.11
N ASN A 72 11.33 1.72 -2.05
CA ASN A 72 11.07 2.39 -0.77
C ASN A 72 10.24 1.53 0.19
N ALA A 73 9.44 0.59 -0.32
CA ALA A 73 8.84 -0.47 0.48
C ALA A 73 8.67 -1.74 -0.37
N TYR A 74 8.97 -2.88 0.25
CA TYR A 74 8.84 -4.22 -0.35
C TYR A 74 8.79 -5.29 0.75
N ILE A 75 8.42 -6.50 0.35
CA ILE A 75 8.48 -7.70 1.20
C ILE A 75 9.48 -8.67 0.58
N GLU A 76 10.45 -9.12 1.37
CA GLU A 76 11.22 -10.32 1.05
C GLU A 76 10.44 -11.53 1.56
N MET A 77 10.14 -12.48 0.70
CA MET A 77 9.37 -13.67 1.05
C MET A 77 9.94 -14.90 0.34
N PRO A 78 9.65 -16.11 0.82
CA PRO A 78 10.01 -17.34 0.11
C PRO A 78 9.48 -17.36 -1.32
N GLU A 79 10.12 -18.16 -2.18
CA GLU A 79 9.56 -18.46 -3.50
C GLU A 79 8.18 -19.14 -3.36
N PHE A 80 7.31 -18.86 -4.33
CA PHE A 80 5.94 -19.36 -4.37
C PHE A 80 5.59 -19.74 -5.80
N ASN A 81 4.71 -20.74 -5.97
CA ASN A 81 4.24 -21.15 -7.28
C ASN A 81 2.72 -21.33 -7.29
N GLY A 82 2.01 -20.21 -7.21
CA GLY A 82 0.55 -20.17 -7.24
C GLY A 82 -0.02 -19.25 -6.19
N ARG A 83 -1.35 -19.17 -6.16
CA ARG A 83 -2.11 -18.28 -5.28
C ARG A 83 -1.88 -18.57 -3.80
N ASP A 84 -2.10 -19.81 -3.38
CA ASP A 84 -2.09 -20.17 -1.96
C ASP A 84 -0.67 -20.15 -1.40
N ASP A 85 0.30 -20.61 -2.19
CA ASP A 85 1.72 -20.51 -1.88
C ASP A 85 2.15 -19.05 -1.72
N PHE A 86 1.67 -18.14 -2.58
CA PHE A 86 1.95 -16.72 -2.47
C PHE A 86 1.42 -16.14 -1.16
N LEU A 87 0.18 -16.44 -0.78
CA LEU A 87 -0.40 -15.95 0.48
C LEU A 87 0.34 -16.52 1.70
N ASN A 88 0.75 -17.79 1.66
CA ASN A 88 1.56 -18.39 2.70
C ASN A 88 2.97 -17.77 2.80
N ALA A 89 3.59 -17.48 1.65
CA ALA A 89 4.88 -16.79 1.60
C ALA A 89 4.76 -15.36 2.12
N LEU A 90 3.69 -14.65 1.78
CA LEU A 90 3.39 -13.29 2.20
C LEU A 90 3.31 -13.18 3.73
N VAL A 91 2.63 -14.12 4.39
CA VAL A 91 2.52 -14.19 5.87
C VAL A 91 3.89 -14.39 6.53
N LYS A 92 4.80 -15.12 5.88
CA LYS A 92 6.18 -15.37 6.36
C LYS A 92 7.15 -14.26 5.96
N GLY A 93 6.71 -13.32 5.13
CA GLY A 93 7.54 -12.30 4.53
C GLY A 93 8.09 -11.32 5.55
N LYS A 94 9.32 -10.86 5.30
CA LYS A 94 9.94 -9.78 6.06
C LYS A 94 9.69 -8.47 5.34
N VAL A 95 9.09 -7.53 6.05
CA VAL A 95 8.79 -6.19 5.54
C VAL A 95 10.04 -5.31 5.61
N PHE A 96 10.32 -4.63 4.50
CA PHE A 96 11.30 -3.56 4.42
C PHE A 96 10.64 -2.30 3.90
N GLY A 97 11.04 -1.16 4.44
CA GLY A 97 10.67 0.10 3.84
C GLY A 97 10.90 1.33 4.70
N HIS A 98 10.91 2.47 4.03
CA HIS A 98 10.88 3.79 4.59
C HIS A 98 9.86 4.64 3.83
N ARG A 99 9.41 5.73 4.45
CA ARG A 99 8.50 6.64 3.77
C ARG A 99 9.23 7.44 2.71
N THR A 100 8.55 7.71 1.61
CA THR A 100 8.97 8.68 0.61
C THR A 100 8.99 10.07 1.27
N ASN A 101 10.05 10.83 1.02
CA ASN A 101 10.13 12.20 1.52
C ASN A 101 8.94 13.02 0.95
N PRO A 102 8.14 13.70 1.79
CA PRO A 102 6.99 14.47 1.33
C PRO A 102 7.31 15.51 0.25
N LEU A 103 8.56 15.99 0.19
CA LEU A 103 9.03 16.92 -0.84
C LEU A 103 8.94 16.36 -2.26
N ILE A 104 9.03 15.04 -2.45
CA ILE A 104 8.87 14.38 -3.76
C ILE A 104 7.43 14.48 -4.26
N HIS A 105 6.44 14.63 -3.36
CA HIS A 105 5.05 14.87 -3.76
C HIS A 105 4.88 16.23 -4.44
N PHE A 106 5.68 17.24 -4.09
CA PHE A 106 5.68 18.52 -4.80
C PHE A 106 6.26 18.37 -6.20
N VAL A 107 7.33 17.60 -6.39
CA VAL A 107 7.89 17.31 -7.72
C VAL A 107 6.88 16.58 -8.60
N THR A 108 6.14 15.63 -8.03
CA THR A 108 5.09 14.89 -8.75
C THR A 108 3.92 15.81 -9.15
N ALA A 109 3.50 16.70 -8.25
CA ALA A 109 2.46 17.70 -8.54
C ALA A 109 2.91 18.69 -9.62
N TRP A 110 4.16 19.15 -9.56
CA TRP A 110 4.77 20.03 -10.56
C TRP A 110 4.92 19.35 -11.92
N ALA A 111 5.26 18.06 -11.97
CA ALA A 111 5.32 17.30 -13.22
C ALA A 111 3.94 17.22 -13.90
N LYS A 112 2.86 16.99 -13.14
CA LYS A 112 1.48 17.03 -13.65
C LYS A 112 1.06 18.43 -14.11
N LEU A 113 1.48 19.48 -13.42
CA LEU A 113 1.20 20.86 -13.82
C LEU A 113 1.94 21.22 -15.11
N LYS A 114 3.21 20.83 -15.24
CA LYS A 114 4.05 21.10 -16.40
C LYS A 114 3.58 20.34 -17.65
N SER A 115 3.10 19.10 -17.51
CA SER A 115 2.50 18.38 -18.65
C SER A 115 1.22 19.05 -19.14
N LYS A 116 0.42 19.62 -18.22
CA LYS A 116 -0.79 20.38 -18.56
C LYS A 116 -0.49 21.70 -19.27
N LEU A 117 0.63 22.35 -18.95
CA LEU A 117 1.12 23.56 -19.61
C LEU A 117 1.79 23.31 -20.97
N LYS A 118 2.29 22.09 -21.21
CA LYS A 118 2.86 21.68 -22.51
C LYS A 118 1.82 21.17 -23.52
N GLY A 119 0.55 21.06 -23.10
CA GLY A 119 -0.58 20.62 -23.92
C GLY A 119 -1.49 21.75 -24.40
N GLN A 120 -1.01 23.00 -24.37
CA GLN A 120 -1.64 24.18 -24.99
C GLN A 120 -0.71 24.78 -26.03
#